data_AF-T1HIZ1-F1
#
_entry.id   AF-T1HIZ1-F1
#
_cell.length_a   1.000
_cell.length_b   1.000
_cell.length_c   1.000
_cell.angle_alpha   90.00
_cell.angle_beta   90.00
_cell.angle_gamma   90.00
#
_symmetry.space_group_name_H-M   'P 1'
#
loop_
_entity.id
_entity.type
_entity.pdbx_description
1 polymer ?
#
loop_
_entity_poly.entity_id
_entity_poly.type
_entity_poly.pdbx_seq_one_letter_code
_entity_poly.pdbx_strand_id
1 'polypeptide(L)'
;MAQDKGSPPLIGICNLTVSVEDQNDNDPVFSQTMYSGRLSEDAPLGTLVLNVSAADRDQHLNARIVYSLANESQAQFRIDPNTGHIFTAGCHSKTK
;
A
#
# COMPACT_ATOMS: atom_id res chain seq x y z
N MET A 1 -18.08 -30.77 -22.29
CA MET A 1 -18.63 -32.12 -22.54
C MET A 1 -18.34 -32.50 -23.98
N ALA A 2 -17.87 -33.72 -24.20
CA ALA A 2 -17.67 -34.28 -25.53
C ALA A 2 -18.55 -35.53 -25.64
N GLN A 3 -19.19 -35.73 -26.79
CA GLN A 3 -20.08 -36.86 -27.05
C GLN A 3 -19.67 -37.49 -28.38
N ASP A 4 -19.52 -38.82 -28.41
CA ASP A 4 -19.25 -39.54 -29.66
C ASP A 4 -20.53 -39.84 -30.46
N LYS A 5 -20.37 -40.37 -31.66
CA LYS A 5 -21.50 -40.73 -32.55
C LYS A 5 -21.94 -42.19 -32.41
N GLY A 6 -21.55 -42.89 -31.33
CA GLY A 6 -21.92 -44.29 -31.10
C GLY A 6 -23.42 -44.48 -30.87
N SER A 7 -23.88 -45.74 -30.96
CA SER A 7 -25.24 -46.14 -30.57
C SER A 7 -25.14 -47.35 -29.63
N PRO A 8 -25.19 -47.15 -28.30
CA PRO A 8 -25.41 -45.87 -27.60
C PRO A 8 -24.17 -44.95 -27.62
N PRO A 9 -24.34 -43.62 -27.52
CA PRO A 9 -23.23 -42.67 -27.53
C PRO A 9 -22.50 -42.63 -26.17
N LEU A 10 -21.18 -42.48 -26.19
CA LEU A 10 -20.37 -42.24 -25.00
C LEU A 10 -20.19 -40.74 -24.77
N ILE A 11 -20.20 -40.33 -23.50
CA ILE A 11 -20.05 -38.93 -23.08
C ILE A 11 -18.81 -38.81 -22.18
N GLY A 12 -17.91 -37.91 -22.54
CA GLY A 12 -16.79 -37.46 -21.72
C GLY A 12 -17.08 -36.10 -21.09
N ILE A 13 -16.94 -36.00 -19.76
CA ILE A 13 -17.01 -34.74 -19.02
C ILE A 13 -15.60 -34.41 -18.51
N CYS A 14 -15.18 -33.18 -18.73
CA CYS A 14 -13.93 -32.64 -18.20
C CYS A 14 -14.25 -31.32 -17.50
N ASN A 15 -13.81 -31.20 -16.24
CA ASN A 15 -13.94 -29.97 -15.48
C ASN A 15 -12.68 -29.13 -15.68
N LEU A 16 -12.87 -27.90 -16.14
CA LEU A 16 -11.80 -26.92 -16.29
C LEU A 16 -11.88 -25.92 -15.14
N THR A 17 -10.80 -25.81 -14.38
CA THR A 17 -10.64 -24.72 -13.41
C THR A 17 -9.83 -23.61 -14.08
N VAL A 18 -10.40 -22.41 -14.16
CA VAL A 18 -9.70 -21.22 -14.61
C VAL A 18 -9.36 -20.38 -13.38
N SER A 19 -8.08 -20.14 -13.14
CA SER A 19 -7.59 -19.20 -12.13
C SER A 19 -7.19 -17.90 -12.81
N VAL A 20 -7.66 -16.78 -12.27
CA VAL A 20 -7.21 -15.45 -12.70
C VAL A 20 -6.09 -15.01 -11.78
N GLU A 21 -4.93 -14.71 -12.35
CA GLU A 21 -3.80 -14.15 -11.62
C GLU A 21 -3.92 -12.62 -11.55
N ASP A 22 -3.64 -12.07 -10.38
CA ASP A 22 -3.61 -10.63 -10.15
C ASP A 22 -2.39 -10.00 -10.82
N GLN A 23 -2.57 -8.88 -11.51
CA GLN A 23 -1.49 -8.05 -12.05
C GLN A 23 -1.39 -6.79 -11.20
N ASN A 24 -0.18 -6.26 -11.05
CA ASN A 24 0.04 -5.03 -10.31
C ASN A 24 -0.32 -3.80 -11.17
N ASP A 25 -1.61 -3.59 -11.41
CA ASP A 25 -2.15 -2.56 -12.31
C ASP A 25 -2.93 -1.45 -11.61
N ASN A 26 -3.03 -1.50 -10.28
CA ASN A 26 -3.57 -0.41 -9.47
C ASN A 26 -2.44 0.26 -8.69
N ASP A 27 -2.30 1.58 -8.85
CA ASP A 27 -1.35 2.34 -8.03
C ASP A 27 -1.94 2.61 -6.63
N PRO A 28 -1.10 2.67 -5.57
CA PRO A 28 -1.54 3.08 -4.24
C PRO A 28 -2.12 4.50 -4.24
N VAL A 29 -3.31 4.68 -3.64
CA VAL A 29 -3.99 5.98 -3.53
C VAL A 29 -4.09 6.42 -2.07
N PHE A 30 -3.58 7.62 -1.76
CA PHE A 30 -3.72 8.21 -0.42
C PHE A 30 -5.18 8.52 -0.08
N SER A 31 -5.57 8.30 1.18
CA SER A 31 -6.92 8.57 1.69
C SER A 31 -7.31 10.06 1.67
N GLN A 32 -6.32 10.96 1.66
CA GLN A 32 -6.51 12.40 1.61
C GLN A 32 -5.51 13.02 0.65
N THR A 33 -5.92 14.08 -0.04
CA THR A 33 -5.05 14.89 -0.92
C THR A 33 -4.10 15.79 -0.14
N MET A 34 -4.44 16.11 1.11
CA MET A 34 -3.64 16.93 2.00
C MET A 34 -3.80 16.45 3.44
N TYR A 35 -2.69 16.29 4.15
CA TYR A 35 -2.65 16.00 5.58
C TYR A 35 -2.08 17.23 6.32
N SER A 36 -2.75 17.67 7.38
CA SER A 36 -2.29 18.81 8.19
C SER A 36 -2.16 18.40 9.64
N GLY A 37 -0.99 18.66 10.23
CA GLY A 37 -0.67 18.38 11.62
C GLY A 37 -0.13 19.64 12.30
N ARG A 38 -0.23 19.69 13.62
CA ARG A 38 0.36 20.76 14.43
C ARG A 38 1.38 20.13 15.37
N LEU A 39 2.56 20.72 15.42
CA LEU A 39 3.67 20.25 16.25
C LEU A 39 4.20 21.44 17.04
N SER A 40 4.45 21.23 18.34
CA SER A 40 5.17 22.21 19.15
C SER A 40 6.63 22.25 18.73
N GLU A 41 7.23 23.44 18.68
CA GLU A 41 8.67 23.60 18.46
C GLU A 41 9.52 22.93 19.56
N ASP A 42 8.94 22.69 20.74
CA ASP A 42 9.59 22.04 21.88
C ASP A 42 9.25 20.53 21.95
N ALA A 43 8.61 19.99 20.90
CA ALA A 43 8.28 18.58 20.83
C ALA A 43 9.55 17.70 20.85
N PRO A 44 9.61 16.66 21.70
CA PRO A 44 10.74 15.73 21.74
C PRO A 44 10.96 15.00 20.40
N LEU A 45 12.17 14.50 20.21
CA LEU A 45 12.48 13.55 19.12
C LEU A 45 11.62 12.28 19.25
N GLY A 46 11.16 11.75 18.12
CA GLY A 46 10.27 10.60 18.08
C GLY A 46 8.80 10.92 18.40
N THR A 47 8.42 12.19 18.51
CA THR A 47 7.00 12.58 18.64
C THR A 47 6.24 12.23 17.37
N LEU A 48 5.10 11.55 17.50
CA LEU A 48 4.19 11.26 16.39
C LEU A 48 3.53 12.57 15.95
N VAL A 49 3.71 12.93 14.68
CA VAL A 49 3.20 14.18 14.09
C VAL A 49 1.92 13.92 13.33
N LEU A 50 1.93 12.91 12.46
CA LEU A 50 0.85 12.59 11.53
C LEU A 50 0.80 11.09 11.25
N ASN A 51 -0.38 10.63 10.85
CA ASN A 51 -0.59 9.30 10.30
C ASN A 51 -1.17 9.47 8.89
N VAL A 52 -0.45 8.97 7.88
CA VAL A 52 -0.94 8.92 6.51
C VAL A 52 -1.37 7.50 6.16
N SER A 53 -2.41 7.38 5.35
CA SER A 53 -2.87 6.09 4.84
C SER A 53 -3.05 6.16 3.33
N ALA A 54 -2.73 5.06 2.68
CA ALA A 54 -3.02 4.80 1.29
C ALA A 54 -3.64 3.40 1.16
N ALA A 55 -4.39 3.18 0.09
CA ALA A 55 -5.00 1.92 -0.26
C ALA A 55 -4.68 1.57 -1.70
N ASP A 56 -4.39 0.30 -1.93
CA ASP A 56 -4.15 -0.30 -3.23
C ASP A 56 -5.24 -1.37 -3.47
N ARG A 57 -5.73 -1.47 -4.70
CA ARG A 57 -6.84 -2.36 -5.08
C ARG A 57 -6.39 -3.72 -5.58
N ASP A 58 -5.09 -3.93 -5.72
CA ASP A 58 -4.52 -5.21 -6.12
C ASP A 58 -4.63 -6.27 -4.99
N GLN A 59 -4.08 -7.46 -5.21
CA GLN A 59 -4.12 -8.55 -4.24
C GLN A 59 -2.75 -8.89 -3.67
N HIS A 60 -2.75 -9.37 -2.42
CA HIS A 60 -1.57 -9.92 -1.75
C HIS A 60 -0.36 -8.98 -1.72
N LEU A 61 0.70 -9.31 -2.46
CA LEU A 61 1.95 -8.56 -2.51
C LEU A 61 1.85 -7.33 -3.40
N ASN A 62 0.96 -7.35 -4.40
CA ASN A 62 0.75 -6.21 -5.28
C ASN A 62 0.08 -5.06 -4.52
N ALA A 63 -0.84 -5.38 -3.59
CA ALA A 63 -1.41 -4.38 -2.67
C ALA A 63 -0.50 -3.97 -1.48
N ARG A 64 0.77 -4.39 -1.45
CA ARG A 64 1.68 -4.05 -0.35
C ARG A 64 2.24 -2.64 -0.53
N ILE A 65 1.86 -1.74 0.37
CA ILE A 65 2.30 -0.34 0.35
C ILE A 65 3.56 -0.14 1.19
N VAL A 66 4.49 0.67 0.67
CA VAL A 66 5.69 1.12 1.37
C VAL A 66 5.79 2.64 1.30
N TYR A 67 5.87 3.29 2.46
CA TYR A 67 5.94 4.76 2.55
C TYR A 67 7.38 5.27 2.57
N SER A 68 7.62 6.40 1.92
CA SER A 68 8.88 7.15 2.00
C SER A 68 8.64 8.67 1.93
N LEU A 69 9.52 9.46 2.53
CA LEU A 69 9.50 10.91 2.41
C LEU A 69 10.41 11.36 1.26
N ALA A 70 9.94 12.28 0.43
CA ALA A 70 10.75 12.87 -0.62
C ALA A 70 11.86 13.77 -0.01
N ASN A 71 13.10 13.54 -0.45
CA ASN A 71 14.36 14.26 -0.21
C ASN A 71 14.45 15.19 1.02
N GLU A 72 13.85 16.38 0.98
CA GLU A 72 14.14 17.47 1.92
C GLU A 72 13.49 17.30 3.30
N SER A 73 12.43 16.50 3.41
CA SER A 73 11.73 16.30 4.70
C SER A 73 12.43 15.30 5.63
N GLN A 74 13.38 14.52 5.11
CA GLN A 74 14.05 13.44 5.86
C GLN A 74 14.99 13.95 6.96
N ALA A 75 15.45 15.20 6.87
CA ALA A 75 16.32 15.80 7.88
C ALA A 75 15.59 16.12 9.19
N GLN A 76 14.29 16.42 9.13
CA GLN A 76 13.48 16.84 10.27
C GLN A 76 12.46 15.78 10.69
N PHE A 77 11.98 14.98 9.73
CA PHE A 77 10.96 13.96 9.93
C PHE A 77 11.40 12.61 9.39
N ARG A 78 10.85 11.56 9.99
CA ARG A 78 10.97 10.18 9.49
C ARG A 78 9.58 9.60 9.34
N ILE A 79 9.38 8.76 8.33
CA ILE A 79 8.16 7.99 8.16
C ILE A 79 8.45 6.52 8.41
N ASP A 80 7.54 5.85 9.13
CA ASP A 80 7.56 4.40 9.22
C ASP A 80 7.02 3.81 7.89
N PRO A 81 7.81 2.99 7.19
CA PRO A 81 7.48 2.53 5.85
C PRO A 81 6.30 1.56 5.80
N ASN A 82 5.90 0.94 6.90
CA ASN A 82 4.81 -0.03 6.93
C ASN A 82 3.52 0.56 7.50
N THR A 83 3.61 1.58 8.36
CA THR A 83 2.45 2.14 9.07
C THR A 83 2.04 3.52 8.56
N GLY A 84 2.90 4.25 7.86
CA GLY A 84 2.62 5.63 7.45
C GLY A 84 2.69 6.64 8.61
N HIS A 85 3.21 6.25 9.77
CA HIS A 85 3.43 7.15 10.89
C HIS A 85 4.63 8.07 10.65
N ILE A 86 4.40 9.39 10.73
CA ILE A 86 5.43 10.40 10.59
C ILE A 86 5.85 10.87 11.99
N PHE A 87 7.14 10.77 12.27
CA PHE A 87 7.75 11.17 13.55
C PHE A 87 8.79 12.27 13.34
N THR A 88 9.08 13.01 14.40
CA THR A 88 10.26 13.89 14.45
C THR A 88 11.56 13.07 14.45
N ALA A 89 12.55 13.49 13.65
CA ALA A 89 13.81 12.79 13.42
C ALA A 89 15.07 13.66 13.60
N GLY A 90 14.97 14.98 13.37
CA GLY A 90 16.09 15.92 13.48
C GLY A 90 16.03 16.80 14.72
N CYS A 91 17.20 17.26 15.18
CA CYS A 91 17.27 18.31 16.21
C CYS A 91 16.66 19.60 15.64
N HIS A 92 15.66 20.16 16.32
CA HIS A 92 15.17 21.50 16.06
C HIS A 92 16.34 22.49 16.26
N SER A 93 17.11 22.78 15.21
CA SER A 93 18.07 23.89 15.26
C SER A 93 17.24 25.18 15.31
N LYS A 94 17.05 25.70 16.53
CA LYS A 94 16.46 27.04 16.73
C LYS A 94 17.40 28.05 16.09
N THR A 95 17.10 28.47 14.87
CA THR A 95 17.71 29.67 14.30
C THR A 95 17.02 30.85 14.96
N LYS A 96 17.77 31.49 15.86
CA LYS A 96 17.39 32.73 16.53
C LYS A 96 17.44 33.91 15.57
#